data_AF-A0A0S8DXB8-F1
#
_entry.id   AF-A0A0S8DXB8-F1
#
_cell.length_a   1.000
_cell.length_b   1.000
_cell.length_c   1.000
_cell.angle_alpha   90.00
_cell.angle_beta   90.00
_cell.angle_gamma   90.00
#
_symmetry.space_group_name_H-M   'P 1'
#
loop_
_entity.id
_entity.type
_entity.pdbx_description
1 polymer ?
#
loop_
_entity_poly.entity_id
_entity_poly.type
_entity_poly.pdbx_seq_one_letter_code
_entity_poly.pdbx_strand_id
1 'polypeptide(L)'
;MRHTNRVTLATILSVVFLAIMTSPSTTPAQAADVVALARRLVDTAGVDRGLCAVIGGPRDLPVQIAQCSNLLVHVREPDPSVVAIQRRLAEEAGLGIDRLIIEQGT
;
A
#
# COMPACT_ATOMS: atom_id res chain seq x y z
N MET A 1 3.42 -40.10 31.55
CA MET A 1 3.89 -38.70 31.50
C MET A 1 4.29 -38.23 30.07
N ARG A 2 3.50 -38.55 29.03
CA ARG A 2 3.77 -38.13 27.62
C ARG A 2 2.79 -37.06 27.07
N HIS A 3 1.79 -36.65 27.87
CA HIS A 3 0.77 -35.69 27.44
C HIS A 3 1.18 -34.22 27.61
N THR A 4 2.01 -33.90 28.61
CA THR A 4 2.41 -32.52 28.91
C THR A 4 3.16 -31.88 27.74
N ASN A 5 4.08 -32.59 27.09
CA ASN A 5 4.88 -32.05 25.97
C ASN A 5 4.06 -31.75 24.70
N ARG A 6 2.93 -32.45 24.46
CA ARG A 6 2.11 -32.23 23.27
C ARG A 6 1.25 -30.97 23.39
N VAL A 7 0.82 -30.63 24.61
CA VAL A 7 0.02 -29.43 24.90
C VAL A 7 0.89 -28.17 24.83
N THR A 8 2.13 -28.23 25.32
CA THR A 8 3.08 -27.10 25.24
C THR A 8 3.48 -26.78 23.79
N LEU A 9 3.66 -27.80 22.95
CA LEU A 9 4.05 -27.61 21.56
C LEU A 9 2.90 -27.04 20.71
N ALA A 10 1.67 -27.47 20.96
CA ALA A 10 0.48 -26.93 20.29
C ALA A 10 0.18 -25.46 20.68
N THR A 11 0.42 -25.09 21.94
CA THR A 11 0.25 -23.70 22.40
C THR A 11 1.32 -22.78 21.83
N ILE A 12 2.59 -23.21 21.78
CA ILE A 12 3.67 -22.44 21.14
C ILE A 12 3.38 -22.23 19.64
N LEU A 13 2.91 -23.27 18.94
CA LEU A 13 2.58 -23.18 17.51
C LEU A 13 1.43 -22.19 17.24
N SER A 14 0.42 -22.15 18.12
CA SER A 14 -0.69 -21.19 18.01
C SER A 14 -0.28 -19.74 18.25
N VAL A 15 0.65 -19.48 19.18
CA VAL A 15 1.16 -18.12 19.45
C VAL A 15 2.01 -17.62 18.28
N VAL A 16 2.83 -18.50 17.69
CA VAL A 16 3.65 -18.15 16.51
C VAL A 16 2.77 -17.83 15.30
N PHE A 17 1.69 -18.57 15.08
CA PHE A 17 0.77 -18.31 13.96
C PHE A 17 0.03 -16.98 14.09
N LEU A 18 -0.32 -16.57 15.31
CA LEU A 18 -1.00 -15.28 15.56
C LEU A 18 -0.04 -14.08 15.38
N ALA A 19 1.24 -14.24 15.71
CA ALA A 19 2.23 -13.17 15.56
C ALA A 19 2.53 -12.81 14.10
N ILE A 20 2.41 -13.76 13.17
CA ILE A 20 2.73 -13.55 11.74
C ILE A 20 1.66 -12.70 11.02
N MET A 21 0.47 -12.53 11.61
CA MET A 21 -0.63 -11.72 11.04
C MET A 21 -0.62 -10.24 11.48
N THR A 22 0.46 -9.77 12.12
CA THR A 22 0.60 -8.33 12.42
C THR A 22 1.03 -7.57 11.17
N SER A 23 0.06 -7.22 10.33
CA SER A 23 0.24 -6.22 9.29
C SER A 23 0.78 -4.92 9.92
N PRO A 24 1.78 -4.25 9.31
CA PRO A 24 2.21 -2.93 9.77
C PRO A 24 1.00 -2.00 9.66
N SER A 25 0.46 -1.60 10.81
CA SER A 25 -0.66 -0.67 10.88
C SER A 25 -0.10 0.73 10.64
N THR A 26 -0.37 1.31 9.47
CA THR A 26 -0.06 2.72 9.21
C THR A 26 -0.78 3.57 10.25
N THR A 27 -0.03 4.38 11.01
CA THR A 27 -0.64 5.25 12.01
C THR A 27 -1.45 6.36 11.33
N PRO A 28 -2.53 6.88 11.96
CA PRO A 28 -3.31 7.98 11.38
C PRO A 28 -2.47 9.22 11.05
N ALA A 29 -1.43 9.48 11.85
CA ALA A 29 -0.49 10.57 11.63
C ALA A 29 0.33 10.38 10.34
N GLN A 30 0.79 9.15 10.06
CA GLN A 30 1.49 8.84 8.80
C GLN A 30 0.55 8.94 7.60
N ALA A 31 -0.69 8.48 7.71
CA ALA A 31 -1.66 8.60 6.62
C ALA A 31 -1.94 10.07 6.28
N ALA A 32 -2.12 10.94 7.29
CA ALA A 32 -2.32 12.37 7.08
C ALA A 32 -1.12 13.05 6.40
N ASP A 33 0.10 12.63 6.73
CA ASP A 33 1.32 13.17 6.11
C ASP A 33 1.42 12.79 4.63
N VAL A 34 1.06 11.55 4.25
CA VAL A 34 1.07 11.13 2.84
C VAL A 34 0.04 11.91 2.00
N VAL A 35 -1.15 12.17 2.54
CA VAL A 35 -2.17 13.01 1.86
C VAL A 35 -1.64 14.42 1.63
N ALA A 36 -1.01 15.02 2.64
CA ALA A 36 -0.42 16.35 2.52
C ALA A 36 0.72 16.38 1.50
N LEU A 37 1.56 15.33 1.49
CA LEU A 37 2.63 15.16 0.51
C LEU A 37 2.07 15.08 -0.92
N ALA A 38 1.04 14.26 -1.16
CA ALA A 38 0.42 14.11 -2.48
C ALA A 38 -0.09 15.46 -3.03
N ARG A 39 -0.81 16.24 -2.22
CA ARG A 39 -1.29 17.57 -2.62
C ARG A 39 -0.14 18.51 -2.97
N ARG A 40 0.89 18.59 -2.12
CA ARG A 40 2.07 19.42 -2.39
C ARG A 40 2.74 19.04 -3.70
N LEU A 41 2.87 17.75 -4.01
CA LEU A 41 3.48 17.28 -5.26
C LEU A 41 2.66 17.70 -6.48
N VAL A 42 1.33 17.54 -6.42
CA VAL A 42 0.42 17.94 -7.50
C VAL A 42 0.45 19.46 -7.70
N ASP A 43 0.37 20.23 -6.63
CA ASP A 43 0.42 21.69 -6.68
C ASP A 43 1.76 22.19 -7.26
N THR A 44 2.86 21.57 -6.85
CA THR A 44 4.20 21.90 -7.33
C THR A 44 4.38 21.55 -8.80
N ALA A 45 3.79 20.45 -9.27
CA ALA A 45 3.83 20.07 -10.68
C ALA A 45 3.11 21.10 -11.56
N GLY A 46 2.06 21.75 -11.06
CA GLY A 46 1.33 22.80 -11.78
C GLY A 46 0.58 22.29 -13.00
N VAL A 47 0.27 21.00 -13.06
CA VAL A 47 -0.43 20.34 -14.17
C VAL A 47 -1.77 19.82 -13.70
N ASP A 48 -2.84 20.18 -14.40
CA ASP A 48 -4.19 19.65 -14.12
C ASP A 48 -4.36 18.23 -14.66
N ARG A 49 -3.96 17.96 -15.91
CA ARG A 49 -4.10 16.66 -16.59
C ARG A 49 -2.80 16.23 -17.24
N GLY A 50 -2.47 14.94 -17.15
CA GLY A 50 -1.23 14.38 -17.69
C GLY A 50 -0.94 13.00 -17.13
N LEU A 51 0.26 12.49 -17.40
CA LEU A 51 0.77 11.24 -16.86
C LEU A 51 1.74 11.52 -15.70
N CYS A 52 1.52 10.86 -14.56
CA CYS A 52 2.40 10.88 -13.41
C CYS A 52 3.02 9.48 -13.24
N ALA A 53 4.33 9.38 -13.44
CA ALA A 53 5.08 8.19 -13.09
C ALA A 53 5.51 8.28 -11.61
N VAL A 54 5.10 7.32 -10.80
CA VAL A 54 5.54 7.21 -9.40
C VAL A 54 6.60 6.13 -9.29
N ILE A 55 7.77 6.52 -8.79
CA ILE A 55 8.94 5.65 -8.62
C ILE A 55 9.26 5.59 -7.14
N GLY A 56 8.87 4.50 -6.48
CA GLY A 56 9.04 4.31 -5.04
C GLY A 56 8.25 5.30 -4.19
N GLY A 57 8.51 5.27 -2.88
CA GLY A 57 7.84 6.11 -1.89
C GLY A 57 6.81 5.35 -1.04
N PRO A 58 5.98 6.07 -0.26
CA PRO A 58 4.92 5.47 0.54
C PRO A 58 3.94 4.69 -0.34
N ARG A 59 3.48 3.53 0.16
CA ARG A 59 2.67 2.59 -0.61
C ARG A 59 1.35 3.20 -1.10
N ASP A 60 0.76 4.08 -0.30
CA ASP A 60 -0.50 4.78 -0.52
C ASP A 60 -0.36 6.07 -1.34
N LEU A 61 0.86 6.58 -1.54
CA LEU A 61 1.11 7.82 -2.27
C LEU A 61 0.50 7.85 -3.69
N PRO A 62 0.61 6.79 -4.52
CA PRO A 62 0.01 6.79 -5.86
C PRO A 62 -1.52 6.95 -5.84
N VAL A 63 -2.18 6.33 -4.86
CA VAL A 63 -3.62 6.44 -4.66
C VAL A 63 -3.98 7.86 -4.26
N GLN A 64 -3.23 8.45 -3.31
CA GLN A 64 -3.48 9.82 -2.87
C GLN A 64 -3.29 10.84 -4.01
N ILE A 65 -2.25 10.68 -4.85
CA ILE A 65 -2.05 11.52 -6.04
C ILE A 65 -3.22 11.39 -7.01
N ALA A 66 -3.67 10.17 -7.29
CA ALA A 66 -4.80 9.94 -8.17
C ALA A 66 -6.12 10.51 -7.61
N GLN A 67 -6.33 10.45 -6.28
CA GLN A 67 -7.52 11.00 -5.63
C GLN A 67 -7.56 12.53 -5.64
N CYS A 68 -6.41 13.21 -5.50
CA CYS A 68 -6.36 14.66 -5.37
C CYS A 68 -6.07 15.42 -6.68
N SER A 69 -5.92 14.73 -7.81
CA SER A 69 -5.61 15.33 -9.12
C SER A 69 -6.44 14.74 -10.25
N ASN A 70 -6.33 15.27 -11.47
CA ASN A 70 -6.85 14.65 -12.70
C ASN A 70 -5.76 13.92 -13.50
N LEU A 71 -4.64 13.56 -12.86
CA LEU A 71 -3.54 12.84 -13.51
C LEU A 71 -3.90 11.35 -13.72
N LEU A 72 -3.37 10.77 -14.79
CA LEU A 72 -3.22 9.32 -14.94
C LEU A 72 -1.95 8.92 -14.20
N VAL A 73 -2.06 8.02 -13.23
CA VAL A 73 -0.93 7.63 -12.38
C VAL A 73 -0.45 6.24 -12.81
N HIS A 74 0.84 6.13 -13.12
CA HIS A 74 1.49 4.85 -13.41
C HIS A 74 2.54 4.55 -12.36
N VAL A 75 2.46 3.35 -11.77
CA VAL A 75 3.42 2.82 -10.81
C VAL A 75 4.12 1.60 -11.40
N ARG A 76 5.45 1.57 -11.24
CA ARG A 76 6.28 0.38 -11.45
C ARG A 76 6.90 -0.02 -10.12
N GLU A 77 6.46 -1.14 -9.59
CA GLU A 77 6.87 -1.61 -8.26
C GLU A 77 7.50 -3.00 -8.37
N PRO A 78 8.77 -3.18 -7.97
CA PRO A 78 9.45 -4.47 -8.06
C PRO A 78 8.93 -5.50 -7.05
N ASP A 79 8.45 -5.09 -5.87
CA ASP A 79 7.96 -6.04 -4.85
C ASP A 79 6.51 -6.46 -5.16
N PRO A 80 6.25 -7.74 -5.49
CA PRO A 80 4.90 -8.22 -5.78
C PRO A 80 3.93 -8.07 -4.60
N SER A 81 4.44 -8.07 -3.36
CA SER A 81 3.62 -7.86 -2.17
C SER A 81 3.15 -6.42 -2.06
N VAL A 82 3.99 -5.44 -2.44
CA VAL A 82 3.59 -4.03 -2.52
C VAL A 82 2.57 -3.85 -3.65
N VAL A 83 2.80 -4.44 -4.82
CA VAL A 83 1.87 -4.40 -5.97
C VAL A 83 0.47 -4.85 -5.57
N ALA A 84 0.36 -5.99 -4.86
CA ALA A 84 -0.92 -6.52 -4.41
C ALA A 84 -1.65 -5.54 -3.46
N ILE A 85 -0.92 -4.94 -2.51
CA ILE A 85 -1.47 -3.95 -1.58
C ILE A 85 -1.93 -2.71 -2.33
N GLN A 86 -1.11 -2.18 -3.25
CA GLN A 86 -1.44 -0.97 -4.01
C GLN A 86 -2.66 -1.17 -4.91
N ARG A 87 -2.78 -2.33 -5.57
CA ARG A 87 -3.95 -2.66 -6.39
C ARG A 87 -5.22 -2.71 -5.55
N ARG A 88 -5.15 -3.36 -4.38
CA ARG A 88 -6.26 -3.39 -3.43
C ARG A 88 -6.66 -1.97 -2.99
N LEU A 89 -5.71 -1.12 -2.64
CA LEU A 89 -6.00 0.27 -2.27
C LEU A 89 -6.62 1.07 -3.44
N ALA A 90 -6.15 0.83 -4.67
CA ALA A 90 -6.72 1.44 -5.87
C ALA A 90 -8.17 1.00 -6.12
N GLU A 91 -8.46 -0.29 -5.92
CA GLU A 91 -9.81 -0.87 -6.01
C GLU A 91 -10.74 -0.29 -4.93
N GLU A 92 -10.30 -0.26 -3.67
CA GLU A 92 -11.04 0.34 -2.56
C GLU A 92 -11.33 1.83 -2.78
N ALA A 93 -10.42 2.54 -3.48
CA ALA A 93 -10.59 3.94 -3.86
C ALA A 93 -11.43 4.16 -5.13
N GLY A 94 -11.87 3.10 -5.82
CA GLY A 94 -12.61 3.22 -7.09
C GLY A 94 -11.79 3.78 -8.25
N LEU A 95 -10.47 3.62 -8.22
CA LEU A 95 -9.52 4.16 -9.21
C LEU A 95 -9.06 3.12 -10.25
N GLY A 96 -9.51 1.88 -10.12
CA GLY A 96 -9.07 0.76 -10.95
C GLY A 96 -9.41 0.93 -12.44
N ILE A 97 -8.48 0.46 -13.28
CA ILE A 97 -8.53 0.35 -14.75
C ILE A 97 -8.27 1.68 -15.50
N ASP A 98 -8.86 2.81 -15.10
CA ASP A 98 -8.83 4.02 -15.95
C ASP A 98 -7.90 5.14 -15.46
N ARG A 99 -7.54 5.18 -14.17
CA ARG A 99 -6.80 6.32 -13.59
C ARG A 99 -5.50 5.97 -12.87
N LEU A 100 -5.38 4.74 -12.37
CA LEU A 100 -4.20 4.26 -11.67
C LEU A 100 -3.81 2.88 -12.21
N ILE A 101 -2.66 2.82 -12.89
CA ILE A 101 -2.09 1.60 -13.45
C ILE A 101 -0.88 1.19 -12.60
N ILE A 102 -0.98 0.02 -11.97
CA ILE A 102 0.08 -0.54 -11.12
C ILE A 102 0.58 -1.82 -11.78
N GLU A 103 1.85 -1.80 -12.18
CA GLU A 103 2.53 -2.92 -12.79
C GLU A 103 3.67 -3.41 -11.90
N GLN A 104 3.85 -4.73 -11.91
CA GLN A 104 5.03 -5.33 -11.32
C GLN A 104 6.25 -5.02 -12.21
N GLY A 105 7.25 -4.35 -11.63
CA GLY A 105 8.56 -4.18 -12.24
C GLY A 105 9.40 -5.45 -12.17
N THR A 106 10.41 -5.52 -13.03
CA THR A 106 11.45 -6.55 -13.01
C THR A 106 12.61 -6.13 -12.12
#